data_AF-X8CIK8-F1
#
_entry.id   AF-X8CIK8-F1
#
_cell.length_a   1.000
_cell.length_b   1.000
_cell.length_c   1.000
_cell.angle_alpha   90.00
_cell.angle_beta   90.00
_cell.angle_gamma   90.00
#
_symmetry.space_group_name_H-M   'P 1'
#
loop_
_entity.id
_entity.type
_entity.pdbx_description
1 polymer ?
#
loop_
_entity_poly.entity_id
_entity_poly.type
_entity_poly.pdbx_seq_one_letter_code
_entity_poly.pdbx_strand_id
1 'polypeptide(L)'
;MIAEIEAAKKDGDTLGGVVEVVALGLPVGLGSFTSGDNRLDSQLAAAVMGIQAIKGVEIGDGFETARRRGSRAHDEMYPGPTAWSARPTAPAGSKAA
;
A
#
# COMPACT_ATOMS: atom_id res chain seq x y z
N MET A 1 -12.53 -11.73 -13.62
CA MET A 1 -13.25 -11.63 -12.32
C MET A 1 -14.72 -12.01 -12.45
N ILE A 2 -15.54 -11.40 -13.32
CA ILE A 2 -16.97 -11.75 -13.46
C ILE A 2 -17.19 -13.26 -13.71
N ALA A 3 -16.44 -13.85 -14.65
CA ALA A 3 -16.55 -15.28 -14.93
C ALA A 3 -16.22 -16.18 -13.72
N GLU A 4 -15.22 -15.81 -12.91
CA GLU A 4 -14.85 -16.54 -11.69
C GLU A 4 -15.96 -16.47 -10.63
N ILE A 5 -16.59 -15.30 -10.48
CA ILE A 5 -17.71 -15.11 -9.55
C ILE A 5 -18.89 -16.00 -9.96
N GLU A 6 -19.22 -16.04 -11.25
CA GLU A 6 -20.30 -16.89 -11.76
C GLU A 6 -20.00 -18.38 -11.59
N ALA A 7 -18.75 -18.79 -11.80
CA ALA A 7 -18.32 -20.18 -11.59
C ALA A 7 -18.44 -20.58 -10.10
N ALA A 8 -17.85 -19.81 -9.19
CA ALA A 8 -17.93 -20.07 -7.76
C ALA A 8 -19.39 -20.12 -7.26
N LYS A 9 -20.23 -19.19 -7.72
CA LYS A 9 -21.67 -19.18 -7.40
C LYS A 9 -22.38 -20.45 -7.89
N LYS A 10 -22.10 -20.90 -9.11
CA LYS A 10 -22.68 -22.12 -9.68
C LYS A 10 -22.29 -23.36 -8.85
N ASP A 11 -21.07 -23.37 -8.33
CA ASP A 11 -20.53 -24.48 -7.54
C ASP A 11 -20.87 -24.39 -6.04
N GLY A 12 -21.55 -23.32 -5.60
CA GLY A 12 -21.90 -23.09 -4.19
C GLY A 12 -20.71 -22.68 -3.32
N ASP A 13 -19.66 -22.14 -3.92
CA ASP A 13 -18.41 -21.72 -3.28
C ASP A 13 -18.32 -20.19 -3.13
N THR A 14 -17.25 -19.71 -2.48
CA THR A 14 -16.99 -18.28 -2.21
C THR A 14 -15.62 -17.86 -2.71
N LEU A 15 -15.48 -16.57 -3.01
CA LEU A 15 -14.21 -15.96 -3.43
C LEU A 15 -13.78 -14.88 -2.45
N GLY A 16 -12.47 -14.81 -2.23
CA GLY A 16 -11.81 -13.65 -1.63
C GLY A 16 -11.30 -12.68 -2.69
N GLY A 17 -10.43 -11.77 -2.28
CA GLY A 17 -9.75 -10.86 -3.19
C GLY A 17 -8.75 -9.96 -2.48
N VAL A 18 -8.12 -9.09 -3.26
CA VAL A 18 -7.22 -8.04 -2.79
C VAL A 18 -7.78 -6.71 -3.29
N VAL A 19 -7.73 -5.68 -2.45
CA VAL A 19 -8.18 -4.33 -2.78
C VAL A 19 -7.06 -3.33 -2.49
N GLU A 20 -7.00 -2.25 -3.28
CA GLU A 20 -6.05 -1.15 -3.09
C GLU A 20 -6.82 0.11 -2.67
N VAL A 21 -6.31 0.83 -1.67
CA VAL A 21 -6.82 2.13 -1.24
C VAL A 21 -5.74 3.18 -1.47
N VAL A 22 -6.11 4.28 -2.13
CA VAL A 22 -5.20 5.37 -2.46
C VAL A 22 -5.73 6.67 -1.84
N ALA A 23 -4.89 7.34 -1.05
CA ALA A 23 -5.16 8.66 -0.49
C ALA A 23 -4.23 9.68 -1.16
N LEU A 24 -4.80 10.74 -1.74
CA LEU A 24 -4.08 11.76 -2.50
C LEU A 24 -4.06 13.10 -1.75
N GLY A 25 -3.04 13.93 -2.00
CA GLY A 25 -2.94 15.28 -1.44
C GLY A 25 -2.68 15.31 0.07
N LEU A 26 -2.08 14.26 0.63
CA LEU A 26 -1.73 14.22 2.05
C LEU A 26 -0.56 15.17 2.35
N PRO A 27 -0.60 15.91 3.48
CA PRO A 27 0.54 16.70 3.92
C PRO A 27 1.71 15.80 4.35
N VAL A 28 2.94 16.29 4.18
CA VAL A 28 4.15 15.63 4.69
C VAL A 28 4.16 15.69 6.21
N GLY A 29 4.54 14.57 6.85
CA GLY A 29 4.76 14.51 8.31
C GLY A 29 3.61 13.94 9.13
N LEU A 30 2.64 13.25 8.50
CA LEU A 30 1.62 12.49 9.25
C LEU A 30 2.23 11.28 9.96
N GLY A 31 1.80 11.06 11.21
CA GLY A 31 2.38 10.05 12.10
C GLY A 31 3.71 10.48 12.72
N SER A 32 4.40 9.56 13.37
CA SER A 32 5.71 9.80 13.99
C SER A 32 6.61 8.58 13.91
N PHE A 33 7.92 8.81 13.89
CA PHE A 33 8.93 7.75 13.98
C PHE A 33 9.39 7.47 15.42
N THR A 34 8.89 8.22 16.41
CA THR A 34 9.35 8.17 17.81
C THR A 34 9.05 6.84 18.50
N SER A 35 7.98 6.16 18.11
CA SER A 35 7.58 4.86 18.66
C SER A 35 6.72 4.11 17.64
N GLY A 36 6.68 2.78 17.75
CA GLY A 36 6.03 1.91 16.76
C GLY A 36 4.51 2.10 16.64
N ASP A 37 3.83 2.39 17.75
CA ASP A 37 2.41 2.71 17.84
C ASP A 37 2.04 4.06 17.19
N ASN A 38 3.00 4.99 17.13
CA ASN A 38 2.80 6.30 16.50
C ASN A 38 3.16 6.32 15.01
N ARG A 39 3.72 5.24 14.46
CA ARG A 39 3.98 5.16 13.02
C ARG A 39 2.66 5.05 12.26
N LEU A 40 2.53 5.80 11.18
CA LEU A 40 1.29 5.84 10.40
C LEU A 40 0.93 4.48 9.80
N ASP A 41 1.93 3.74 9.30
CA ASP A 41 1.77 2.39 8.75
C ASP A 41 1.23 1.38 9.79
N SER A 42 1.70 1.47 11.04
CA SER A 42 1.21 0.67 12.17
C SER A 42 -0.27 0.93 12.46
N GLN A 43 -0.68 2.19 12.51
CA GLN A 43 -2.08 2.58 12.74
C GLN A 43 -2.99 2.15 11.59
N LEU A 44 -2.53 2.33 10.33
CA LEU A 44 -3.25 1.88 9.15
C LEU A 44 -3.39 0.35 9.12
N ALA A 45 -2.32 -0.38 9.42
CA ALA A 45 -2.35 -1.84 9.48
C ALA A 45 -3.35 -2.34 10.53
N ALA A 46 -3.37 -1.73 11.73
CA ALA A 46 -4.33 -2.08 12.77
C ALA A 46 -5.77 -1.80 12.33
N ALA A 47 -6.03 -0.63 11.74
CA ALA A 47 -7.36 -0.24 11.28
C ALA A 47 -7.89 -1.17 10.17
N VAL A 48 -7.07 -1.48 9.17
CA VAL A 48 -7.47 -2.33 8.04
C VAL A 48 -7.59 -3.79 8.46
N MET A 49 -6.64 -4.32 9.25
CA MET A 49 -6.71 -5.70 9.75
C MET A 49 -7.89 -5.93 10.70
N GLY A 50 -8.40 -4.87 11.35
CA GLY A 50 -9.61 -4.92 12.18
C GLY A 50 -10.91 -5.16 11.39
N ILE A 51 -10.90 -5.02 10.05
CA ILE A 51 -12.06 -5.28 9.20
C ILE A 51 -12.27 -6.79 9.07
N GLN A 52 -13.52 -7.24 9.21
CA GLN A 52 -13.86 -8.66 9.06
C GLN A 52 -13.42 -9.21 7.69
N ALA A 53 -12.97 -10.47 7.70
CA ALA A 53 -12.43 -11.20 6.54
C ALA A 53 -11.09 -10.72 5.97
N ILE A 54 -10.48 -9.64 6.46
CA ILE A 54 -9.10 -9.27 6.10
C ILE A 54 -8.10 -10.23 6.75
N LYS A 55 -7.06 -10.61 5.99
CA LYS A 55 -5.99 -11.54 6.40
C LYS A 55 -4.57 -11.04 6.10
N GLY A 56 -4.45 -9.93 5.38
CA GLY A 56 -3.18 -9.33 4.99
C GLY A 56 -3.35 -7.85 4.74
N VAL A 57 -2.33 -7.07 5.06
CA VAL A 57 -2.23 -5.64 4.76
C VAL A 57 -0.83 -5.37 4.23
N GLU A 58 -0.75 -4.59 3.17
CA GLU A 58 0.48 -4.17 2.52
C GLU A 58 0.49 -2.65 2.39
N ILE A 59 1.66 -2.04 2.57
CA ILE A 59 1.88 -0.62 2.27
C ILE A 59 2.79 -0.56 1.04
N GLY A 60 2.31 0.12 -0.01
CA GLY A 60 2.99 0.16 -1.30
C GLY A 60 3.14 -1.23 -1.92
N ASP A 61 4.34 -1.54 -2.42
CA ASP A 61 4.65 -2.83 -3.07
C ASP A 61 4.79 -4.02 -2.08
N GLY A 62 4.66 -3.79 -0.77
CA GLY A 62 4.41 -4.84 0.22
C GLY A 62 5.37 -6.04 0.19
N PHE A 63 4.81 -7.25 0.08
CA PHE A 63 5.56 -8.51 0.04
C PHE A 63 6.43 -8.63 -1.22
N GLU A 64 6.11 -7.92 -2.30
CA GLU A 64 6.95 -7.88 -3.50
C GLU A 64 8.23 -7.08 -3.27
N THR A 65 8.18 -5.99 -2.49
CA THR A 65 9.39 -5.24 -2.07
C THR A 65 10.38 -6.13 -1.34
N ALA A 66 9.89 -7.05 -0.49
CA ALA A 66 10.73 -7.99 0.25
C ALA A 66 11.51 -8.97 -0.64
N ARG A 67 11.11 -9.12 -1.91
CA ARG A 67 11.79 -9.99 -2.90
C ARG A 67 12.82 -9.23 -3.74
N ARG A 68 12.89 -7.90 -3.63
CA ARG A 68 13.74 -7.04 -4.45
C ARG A 68 15.02 -6.65 -3.71
N ARG A 69 16.08 -6.36 -4.48
CA ARG A 69 17.29 -5.72 -3.93
C ARG A 69 16.96 -4.26 -3.58
N GLY A 70 17.60 -3.73 -2.54
CA GLY A 70 17.41 -2.34 -2.10
C GLY A 70 17.57 -1.30 -3.22
N SER A 71 18.51 -1.52 -4.14
CA SER A 71 18.72 -0.65 -5.33
C SER A 71 17.54 -0.57 -6.28
N ARG A 72 16.54 -1.46 -6.16
CA ARG A 72 15.31 -1.49 -6.96
C ARG A 72 14.04 -1.35 -6.11
N ALA A 73 14.17 -1.14 -4.80
CA ALA A 73 13.08 -1.11 -3.84
C ALA A 73 12.83 0.30 -3.27
N HIS A 74 13.82 1.19 -3.33
CA HIS A 74 13.72 2.54 -2.77
C HIS A 74 13.31 3.57 -3.83
N ASP A 75 12.54 4.55 -3.39
CA ASP A 75 12.22 5.75 -4.16
C ASP A 75 13.36 6.76 -4.08
N GLU A 76 13.94 7.09 -5.24
CA GLU A 76 14.97 8.13 -5.32
C GLU A 76 14.36 9.52 -5.20
N MET A 77 15.04 10.39 -4.44
CA MET A 77 14.70 11.79 -4.28
C MET A 77 15.58 12.67 -5.18
N TYR A 78 14.95 13.64 -5.83
CA TYR A 78 15.60 14.64 -6.66
C TYR A 78 15.31 16.05 -6.14
N PRO A 79 16.25 17.00 -6.28
CA PRO A 79 15.99 18.41 -6.00
C PRO A 79 14.96 18.96 -6.99
N GLY A 80 13.88 19.56 -6.49
CA GLY A 80 12.95 20.35 -7.30
C GLY A 80 13.09 21.86 -7.02
N PRO A 81 12.40 22.71 -7.79
CA PRO A 81 12.55 24.17 -7.70
C PRO A 81 12.11 24.75 -6.35
N THR A 82 11.11 24.14 -5.71
CA THR A 82 10.50 24.61 -4.44
C THR A 82 10.45 23.52 -3.36
N ALA A 83 10.48 22.25 -3.74
CA ALA A 83 10.48 21.10 -2.85
C ALA A 83 11.21 19.92 -3.51
N TRP A 84 11.59 18.93 -2.70
CA TRP A 84 12.13 17.66 -3.21
C TRP A 84 11.02 16.88 -3.92
N SER A 85 11.36 16.23 -5.03
CA SER A 85 10.44 15.38 -5.81
C SER A 85 10.95 13.93 -5.83
N ALA A 86 10.05 12.96 -5.77
CA ALA A 86 10.38 11.55 -5.97
C ALA A 86 10.37 11.17 -7.47
N ARG A 87 11.04 10.07 -7.83
CA ARG A 87 10.97 9.48 -9.19
C ARG A 87 9.49 9.20 -9.57
N PRO A 88 9.06 9.46 -10.83
CA PRO A 88 7.68 9.18 -11.27
C PRO A 88 7.29 7.69 -11.25
N THR A 89 8.28 6.79 -11.34
CA THR A 89 8.10 5.34 -11.29
C THR A 89 8.44 4.82 -9.88
N ALA A 90 7.68 5.24 -8.89
CA ALA A 90 7.85 4.76 -7.52
C ALA A 90 7.31 3.32 -7.39
N PRO A 91 8.12 2.31 -7.02
CA PRO A 91 7.60 1.04 -6.57
C PRO A 91 7.22 1.16 -5.08
N ALA A 92 6.13 1.88 -4.80
CA ALA A 92 5.33 1.80 -3.56
C ALA A 92 4.48 3.06 -3.37
N GLY A 93 3.15 2.94 -3.50
CA GLY A 93 2.18 3.73 -2.71
C GLY A 93 2.11 5.25 -2.87
N SER A 94 3.01 5.88 -3.62
CA SER A 94 2.97 7.29 -3.98
C SER A 94 2.92 7.41 -5.50
N LYS A 95 1.72 7.28 -6.08
CA LYS A 95 1.52 7.79 -7.43
C LYS A 95 1.63 9.31 -7.32
N ALA A 96 2.76 9.83 -7.80
CA ALA A 96 3.02 11.26 -7.88
C ALA A 96 1.80 12.00 -8.45
N ALA A 97 1.35 13.01 -7.71
CA ALA A 97 0.49 14.07 -8.23
C ALA A 97 1.33 15.03 -9.10
#